data_AF-A0AAN1NVY9-F1
#
_entry.id   AF-A0AAN1NVY9-F1
#
_cell.length_a   1.000
_cell.length_b   1.000
_cell.length_c   1.000
_cell.angle_alpha   90.00
_cell.angle_beta   90.00
_cell.angle_gamma   90.00
#
_symmetry.space_group_name_H-M   'P 1'
#
loop_
_entity.id
_entity.type
_entity.pdbx_description
1 polymer ?
#
loop_
_entity_poly.entity_id
_entity_poly.type
_entity_poly.pdbx_seq_one_letter_code
_entity_poly.pdbx_strand_id
1 'polypeptide(L)'
;MYGTVNALCARLMQHFKSDELMTLIIWTKEDVLAVLDDSRITDEAAEEILRRIEWQDDQHDTGVGLDELQSLAQSLLDEAEQVREATVPAAALETAIRVAWDFMRLEDAQNGEGAFARRFPAETAALCRISALLREQSGGKK
;
A
#
# COMPACT_ATOMS: atom_id res chain seq x y z
N MET A 1 13.56 -5.29 16.00
CA MET A 1 12.45 -5.52 16.96
C MET A 1 11.61 -4.26 17.08
N TYR A 2 10.28 -4.37 17.12
CA TYR A 2 9.34 -3.25 17.28
C TYR A 2 8.39 -3.51 18.45
N GLY A 3 7.95 -2.46 19.13
CA GLY A 3 7.04 -2.56 20.27
C GLY A 3 7.36 -1.57 21.38
N THR A 4 6.64 -1.68 22.50
CA THR A 4 6.89 -0.83 23.67
C THR A 4 8.21 -1.18 24.33
N VAL A 5 8.82 -0.22 25.04
CA VAL A 5 10.05 -0.43 25.82
C VAL A 5 9.96 -1.70 26.69
N ASN A 6 8.84 -1.88 27.40
CA ASN A 6 8.64 -3.06 28.25
C ASN A 6 8.61 -4.38 27.46
N ALA A 7 7.94 -4.40 26.30
CA ALA A 7 7.89 -5.58 25.44
C ALA A 7 9.26 -5.92 24.86
N LEU A 8 10.01 -4.91 24.43
CA LEU A 8 11.36 -5.07 23.91
C LEU A 8 12.33 -5.58 24.98
N CYS A 9 12.32 -4.98 26.18
CA CYS A 9 13.13 -5.45 27.30
C CYS A 9 12.80 -6.90 27.69
N ALA A 10 11.52 -7.26 27.74
CA ALA A 10 11.11 -8.63 28.06
C ALA A 10 11.64 -9.64 27.03
N ARG A 11 11.55 -9.31 25.73
CA ARG A 11 12.11 -10.16 24.66
C ARG A 11 13.64 -10.24 24.74
N LEU A 12 14.34 -9.13 24.98
CA LEU A 12 15.80 -9.14 25.12
C LEU A 12 16.26 -10.06 26.26
N MET A 13 15.59 -10.01 27.41
CA MET A 13 15.91 -10.87 28.56
C MET A 13 15.62 -12.36 28.33
N GLN A 14 14.80 -12.72 27.34
CA GLN A 14 14.56 -14.13 26.98
C GLN A 14 15.72 -14.72 26.15
N HIS A 15 16.38 -13.88 25.35
CA HIS A 15 17.37 -14.33 24.37
C HIS A 15 18.82 -14.08 24.80
N PHE A 16 19.07 -13.07 25.63
CA PHE A 16 20.41 -12.66 26.04
C PHE A 16 20.58 -12.72 27.56
N LYS A 17 21.80 -13.03 28.00
CA LYS A 17 22.11 -13.03 29.45
C LYS A 17 22.24 -11.59 29.94
N SER A 18 21.88 -11.36 31.20
CA SER A 18 21.94 -10.02 31.81
C SER A 18 23.34 -9.43 31.91
N ASP A 19 24.37 -10.27 31.88
CA ASP A 19 25.78 -9.90 31.99
C ASP A 19 26.50 -9.83 30.64
N GLU A 20 25.79 -10.09 29.54
CA GLU A 20 26.34 -10.03 28.19
C GLU A 20 26.38 -8.57 27.69
N LEU A 21 27.55 -8.15 27.18
CA LEU A 21 27.70 -6.84 26.57
C LEU A 21 27.02 -6.84 25.19
N MET A 22 26.06 -5.94 24.99
CA MET A 22 25.41 -5.74 23.70
C MET A 22 25.36 -4.26 23.33
N THR A 23 25.27 -3.98 22.03
CA THR A 23 24.96 -2.66 21.49
C THR A 23 23.62 -2.75 20.78
N LEU A 24 22.70 -1.82 21.09
CA LEU A 24 21.37 -1.76 20.50
C LEU A 24 21.19 -0.43 19.79
N ILE A 25 20.62 -0.49 18.59
CA ILE A 25 20.12 0.68 17.87
C ILE A 25 18.60 0.65 18.00
N ILE A 26 18.02 1.74 18.48
CA ILE A 26 16.57 1.92 18.62
C ILE A 26 16.15 2.97 17.60
N TRP A 27 15.20 2.62 16.76
CA TRP A 27 14.61 3.53 15.79
C TRP A 27 13.28 4.06 16.32
N THR A 28 13.24 5.36 16.62
CA THR A 28 11.98 6.08 16.85
C THR A 28 11.51 6.75 15.57
N LYS A 29 10.27 7.25 15.55
CA LYS A 29 9.74 7.98 14.40
C LYS A 29 10.59 9.23 14.14
N GLU A 30 10.96 9.92 15.22
CA GLU A 30 11.80 11.11 15.20
C GLU A 30 13.18 10.81 14.63
N ASP A 31 13.78 9.65 14.98
CA ASP A 31 15.07 9.22 14.42
C ASP A 31 14.97 8.95 12.93
N VAL A 32 13.92 8.26 12.48
CA VAL A 32 13.69 7.97 11.05
C VAL A 32 13.58 9.26 10.25
N LEU A 33 12.78 10.23 10.73
CA LEU A 33 12.63 11.53 10.09
C LEU A 33 13.95 12.31 10.05
N ALA A 34 14.70 12.32 11.16
CA ALA A 34 15.96 13.05 11.25
C ALA A 34 17.07 12.44 10.39
N VAL A 35 17.11 11.12 10.27
CA VAL A 35 18.19 10.40 9.58
C VAL A 35 17.97 10.31 8.08
N LEU A 36 16.71 10.22 7.62
CA LEU A 36 16.40 10.22 6.20
C LEU A 36 16.51 11.62 5.59
N ASP A 37 16.28 12.69 6.38
CA ASP A 37 16.38 14.11 5.99
C ASP A 37 15.76 14.42 4.61
N ASP A 38 14.69 13.71 4.26
CA ASP A 38 13.98 13.85 2.99
C ASP A 38 12.60 14.44 3.26
N SER A 39 12.38 15.66 2.76
CA SER A 39 11.11 16.39 2.87
C SER A 39 9.87 15.65 2.37
N ARG A 40 10.04 14.55 1.60
CA ARG A 40 8.96 13.70 1.11
C ARG A 40 8.51 12.64 2.13
N ILE A 41 9.32 12.37 3.15
CA ILE A 41 8.99 11.42 4.21
C ILE A 41 8.13 12.15 5.24
N THR A 42 6.83 11.84 5.25
CA THR A 42 5.89 12.37 6.25
C THR A 42 5.93 11.55 7.54
N ASP A 43 5.30 12.06 8.59
CA ASP A 43 5.10 11.31 9.84
C ASP A 43 4.43 9.95 9.60
N GLU A 44 3.43 9.88 8.73
CA GLU A 44 2.74 8.63 8.39
C GLU A 44 3.67 7.66 7.64
N ALA A 45 4.52 8.18 6.75
CA ALA A 45 5.52 7.38 6.06
C ALA A 45 6.56 6.83 7.04
N ALA A 46 7.03 7.63 8.00
CA ALA A 46 7.95 7.18 9.04
C ALA A 46 7.33 6.10 9.94
N GLU A 47 6.05 6.23 10.32
CA GLU A 47 5.33 5.18 11.06
C GLU A 47 5.16 3.90 10.25
N GLU A 48 4.92 4.02 8.94
CA GLU A 48 4.83 2.88 8.03
C GLU A 48 6.19 2.17 7.87
N ILE A 49 7.30 2.90 7.78
CA ILE A 49 8.66 2.32 7.76
C ILE A 49 8.90 1.49 9.02
N LEU A 50 8.61 2.05 10.20
CA LEU A 50 8.76 1.33 11.47
C LEU A 50 7.89 0.09 11.55
N ARG A 51 6.66 0.15 11.03
CA ARG A 51 5.80 -1.03 10.91
C ARG A 51 6.41 -2.07 9.99
N ARG A 52 6.93 -1.71 8.81
CA ARG A 52 7.53 -2.69 7.87
C ARG A 52 8.75 -3.41 8.45
N ILE A 53 9.54 -2.72 9.27
CA ILE A 53 10.64 -3.33 10.04
C ILE A 53 10.15 -4.46 10.95
N GLU A 54 8.93 -4.37 11.49
CA GLU A 54 8.35 -5.45 12.30
C GLU A 54 8.04 -6.71 11.47
N TRP A 55 7.51 -6.52 10.25
CA TRP A 55 7.03 -7.61 9.38
C TRP A 55 8.15 -8.38 8.67
N GLN A 56 9.35 -7.81 8.56
CA GLN A 56 10.49 -8.54 7.99
C GLN A 56 11.10 -9.48 9.02
N ASP A 57 10.70 -10.76 8.93
CA ASP A 57 11.12 -11.81 9.87
C ASP A 57 12.64 -12.06 9.83
N ASP A 58 13.25 -11.96 8.65
CA ASP A 58 14.69 -12.17 8.43
C ASP A 58 15.58 -11.09 9.08
N GLN A 59 15.04 -9.89 9.35
CA GLN A 59 15.79 -8.76 9.93
C GLN A 59 15.88 -8.83 11.45
N HIS A 60 15.18 -9.78 12.10
CA HIS A 60 15.29 -9.96 13.55
C HIS A 60 16.64 -10.55 13.99
N ASP A 61 17.38 -11.19 13.08
CA ASP A 61 18.68 -11.81 13.37
C ASP A 61 19.89 -10.87 13.18
N THR A 62 19.82 -9.91 12.25
CA THR A 62 20.94 -8.98 11.95
C THR A 62 20.69 -7.53 12.33
N GLY A 63 19.47 -7.20 12.75
CA GLY A 63 19.08 -5.81 13.04
C GLY A 63 18.88 -4.97 11.77
N VAL A 64 18.37 -3.75 11.95
CA VAL A 64 18.06 -2.82 10.86
C VAL A 64 19.08 -1.69 10.85
N GLY A 65 19.89 -1.64 9.80
CA GLY A 65 20.84 -0.57 9.53
C GLY A 65 20.21 0.64 8.83
N LEU A 66 21.04 1.66 8.58
CA LEU A 66 20.63 2.85 7.82
C LEU A 66 20.26 2.49 6.37
N ASP A 67 21.02 1.60 5.75
CA ASP A 67 20.84 1.23 4.34
C ASP A 67 19.48 0.55 4.13
N GLU A 68 19.08 -0.35 5.04
CA GLU A 68 17.75 -0.96 5.06
C GLU A 68 16.63 0.08 5.23
N LEU A 69 16.85 1.05 6.12
CA LEU A 69 15.91 2.16 6.35
C LEU A 69 15.71 3.02 5.10
N GLN A 70 16.80 3.34 4.40
CA GLN A 70 16.76 4.07 3.13
C GLN A 70 16.07 3.24 2.03
N SER A 71 16.32 1.93 1.98
CA SER A 71 15.66 1.02 1.03
C SER A 71 14.14 0.95 1.27
N LEU A 72 13.70 0.87 2.53
CA LEU A 72 12.29 0.87 2.89
C LEU A 72 11.62 2.20 2.55
N ALA A 73 12.30 3.32 2.84
CA ALA A 73 11.82 4.66 2.49
C ALA A 73 11.66 4.84 0.98
N GLN A 74 12.65 4.42 0.19
CA GLN A 74 12.59 4.49 -1.26
C GLN A 74 11.46 3.61 -1.82
N SER A 75 11.29 2.40 -1.29
CA SER A 75 10.21 1.50 -1.71
C SER A 75 8.83 2.13 -1.45
N LEU A 76 8.64 2.80 -0.30
CA LEU A 76 7.41 3.51 0.00
C LEU A 76 7.16 4.69 -0.94
N LEU A 77 8.20 5.46 -1.27
CA LEU A 77 8.09 6.56 -2.22
C LEU A 77 7.76 6.04 -3.62
N ASP A 78 8.39 4.95 -4.05
CA ASP A 78 8.13 4.29 -5.33
C ASP A 78 6.70 3.73 -5.40
N GLU A 79 6.20 3.13 -4.32
CA GLU A 79 4.81 2.67 -4.21
C GLU A 79 3.84 3.86 -4.28
N ALA A 80 4.11 4.94 -3.55
CA ALA A 80 3.31 6.15 -3.60
C ALA A 80 3.34 6.81 -4.99
N GLU A 81 4.45 6.68 -5.71
CA GLU A 81 4.59 7.13 -7.10
C GLU A 81 3.86 6.20 -8.09
N GLN A 82 3.86 4.89 -7.87
CA GLN A 82 3.09 3.93 -8.67
C GLN A 82 1.57 4.05 -8.46
N VAL A 83 1.13 4.56 -7.31
CA VAL A 83 -0.28 4.91 -7.04
C VAL A 83 -0.70 6.20 -7.79
N ARG A 84 0.21 6.92 -8.45
CA ARG A 84 -0.15 8.11 -9.24
C ARG A 84 -1.00 7.77 -10.47
N GLU A 85 -1.89 8.72 -10.78
CA GLU A 85 -2.92 8.66 -11.81
C GLU A 85 -2.42 8.11 -13.16
N ALA A 86 -2.93 6.94 -13.54
CA ALA A 86 -2.75 6.42 -14.89
C ALA A 86 -3.63 7.20 -15.87
N THR A 87 -3.01 7.90 -16.82
CA THR A 87 -3.73 8.56 -17.92
C THR A 87 -3.95 7.56 -19.05
N VAL A 88 -5.21 7.35 -19.44
CA VAL A 88 -5.59 6.54 -20.60
C VAL A 88 -6.28 7.39 -21.66
N PRO A 89 -6.08 7.13 -22.96
CA PRO A 89 -6.86 7.79 -24.00
C PRO A 89 -8.36 7.53 -23.81
N ALA A 90 -9.18 8.58 -23.88
CA ALA A 90 -10.63 8.47 -23.66
C ALA A 90 -11.29 7.40 -24.54
N ALA A 91 -10.91 7.32 -25.82
CA ALA A 91 -11.43 6.31 -26.74
C ALA A 91 -11.07 4.87 -26.35
N ALA A 92 -9.89 4.66 -25.75
CA ALA A 92 -9.49 3.34 -25.25
C ALA A 92 -10.32 2.96 -24.00
N LEU A 93 -10.53 3.93 -23.09
CA LEU A 93 -11.36 3.74 -21.91
C LEU A 93 -12.83 3.45 -22.26
N GLU A 94 -13.41 4.20 -23.20
CA GLU A 94 -14.76 3.95 -23.71
C GLU A 94 -14.89 2.54 -24.33
N THR A 95 -13.88 2.12 -25.10
CA THR A 95 -13.86 0.78 -25.70
C THR A 95 -13.81 -0.31 -24.63
N ALA A 96 -12.94 -0.16 -23.63
CA ALA A 96 -12.80 -1.11 -22.54
C ALA A 96 -14.10 -1.24 -21.72
N ILE A 97 -14.75 -0.11 -21.40
CA ILE A 97 -16.02 -0.10 -20.65
C ILE A 97 -17.13 -0.75 -21.46
N ARG A 98 -17.22 -0.47 -22.76
CA ARG A 98 -18.22 -1.12 -23.63
C ARG A 98 -18.04 -2.64 -23.62
N VAL A 99 -16.82 -3.14 -23.81
CA VAL A 99 -16.52 -4.57 -23.80
C VAL A 99 -16.87 -5.19 -22.44
N ALA A 100 -16.56 -4.52 -21.34
CA ALA A 100 -16.90 -4.99 -20.01
C ALA A 100 -18.43 -5.07 -19.78
N TRP A 101 -19.19 -4.08 -20.25
CA TRP A 101 -20.66 -4.12 -20.20
C TRP A 101 -21.26 -5.25 -21.04
N ASP A 102 -20.72 -5.47 -22.24
CA ASP A 102 -21.18 -6.56 -23.10
C ASP A 102 -20.89 -7.93 -22.47
N PHE A 103 -19.73 -8.08 -21.83
CA PHE A 103 -19.41 -9.29 -21.07
C PHE A 103 -20.37 -9.50 -19.88
N MET A 104 -20.66 -8.45 -19.11
CA MET A 104 -21.62 -8.53 -18.00
C MET A 104 -23.02 -8.95 -18.49
N ARG A 105 -23.50 -8.38 -19.61
CA ARG A 105 -24.80 -8.75 -20.20
C ARG A 105 -24.82 -10.20 -20.67
N LEU A 106 -23.71 -10.69 -21.21
CA LEU A 106 -23.56 -12.08 -21.63
C LEU A 106 -23.64 -13.02 -20.41
N GLU A 107 -22.91 -12.69 -19.34
CA GLU A 107 -22.91 -13.47 -18.09
C GLU A 107 -24.31 -13.53 -17.47
N ASP A 108 -25.03 -12.40 -17.41
CA ASP A 108 -26.40 -12.36 -16.90
C ASP A 108 -27.38 -13.15 -17.80
N ALA A 109 -27.18 -13.13 -19.13
CA ALA A 109 -28.00 -13.93 -20.04
C ALA A 109 -27.76 -15.44 -19.89
N GLN A 110 -26.54 -15.86 -19.56
CA GLN A 110 -26.17 -17.27 -19.42
C GLN A 110 -26.47 -17.83 -18.02
N ASN A 111 -26.31 -17.02 -16.98
CA ASN A 111 -26.33 -17.46 -15.58
C ASN A 111 -27.51 -16.87 -14.77
N GLY A 112 -28.39 -16.11 -15.43
CA GLY A 112 -29.55 -15.46 -14.83
C GLY A 112 -29.26 -14.01 -14.44
N GLU A 113 -30.32 -13.21 -14.37
CA GLU A 113 -30.23 -11.77 -14.12
C GLU A 113 -29.46 -11.46 -12.83
N GLY A 114 -28.50 -10.52 -12.91
CA GLY A 114 -27.64 -10.13 -11.80
C GLY A 114 -26.64 -11.20 -11.35
N ALA A 115 -26.37 -12.23 -12.16
CA ALA A 115 -25.32 -13.20 -11.88
C ALA A 115 -23.93 -12.55 -11.86
N PHE A 116 -23.65 -11.64 -12.80
CA PHE A 116 -22.39 -10.93 -12.84
C PHE A 116 -22.20 -10.05 -11.60
N ALA A 117 -23.21 -9.26 -11.24
CA ALA A 117 -23.13 -8.36 -10.08
C ALA A 117 -22.94 -9.12 -8.75
N ARG A 118 -23.48 -10.33 -8.63
CA ARG A 118 -23.27 -11.20 -7.46
C ARG A 118 -21.85 -11.76 -7.41
N ARG A 119 -21.27 -12.08 -8.57
CA ARG A 119 -19.95 -12.72 -8.69
C ARG A 119 -18.80 -11.71 -8.68
N PHE A 120 -19.04 -10.51 -9.19
CA PHE A 120 -18.08 -9.43 -9.36
C PHE A 120 -18.65 -8.08 -8.87
N PRO A 121 -18.91 -7.95 -7.55
CA PRO A 121 -19.57 -6.76 -6.99
C PRO A 121 -18.69 -5.50 -7.07
N ALA A 122 -17.36 -5.64 -6.91
CA ALA A 122 -16.44 -4.52 -6.95
C ALA A 122 -16.30 -3.96 -8.38
N GLU A 123 -16.22 -4.84 -9.36
CA GLU A 123 -16.12 -4.52 -10.79
C GLU A 123 -17.39 -3.86 -11.29
N THR A 124 -18.56 -4.38 -10.88
CA THR A 124 -19.86 -3.75 -11.18
C THR A 124 -19.92 -2.32 -10.62
N ALA A 125 -19.49 -2.12 -9.37
CA ALA A 125 -19.46 -0.79 -8.75
C ALA A 125 -18.50 0.16 -9.49
N ALA A 126 -17.32 -0.34 -9.88
CA ALA A 126 -16.34 0.43 -10.64
C ALA A 126 -16.87 0.81 -12.03
N LEU A 127 -17.45 -0.13 -12.78
CA LEU A 127 -18.02 0.12 -14.10
C LEU A 127 -19.17 1.14 -14.05
N CYS A 128 -20.05 1.03 -13.06
CA CYS A 128 -21.12 2.02 -12.82
C CYS A 128 -20.54 3.41 -12.55
N ARG A 129 -19.56 3.51 -11.66
CA ARG A 129 -18.91 4.78 -11.29
C ARG A 129 -18.24 5.43 -12.51
N ILE A 130 -17.41 4.68 -13.24
CA ILE A 130 -16.68 5.22 -14.38
C ILE A 130 -17.65 5.60 -15.52
N SER A 131 -18.69 4.80 -15.76
CA SER A 131 -19.71 5.10 -16.78
C SER A 131 -20.50 6.37 -16.45
N ALA A 132 -20.79 6.63 -15.18
CA ALA A 132 -21.44 7.88 -14.75
C ALA A 132 -20.54 9.10 -15.02
N LEU A 133 -19.26 9.01 -14.62
CA LEU A 133 -18.27 10.07 -14.84
C LEU A 133 -18.07 10.40 -16.32
N LEU A 134 -18.01 9.38 -17.19
CA LEU A 134 -17.88 9.60 -18.65
C LEU A 134 -19.09 10.31 -19.26
N ARG A 135 -20.31 10.02 -18.76
CA ARG A 135 -21.54 10.70 -19.21
C ARG A 135 -21.54 12.16 -18.78
N GLU A 136 -21.10 12.46 -17.57
CA GLU A 136 -20.96 13.84 -17.06
C GLU A 136 -19.94 14.64 -17.89
N GLN A 137 -18.79 14.06 -18.22
CA GLN A 137 -17.79 14.71 -19.07
C GLN A 137 -18.26 14.93 -20.52
N SER A 138 -19.06 14.00 -21.06
CA SER A 138 -19.62 14.13 -22.41
C SER A 138 -20.76 15.13 -22.49
N GLY A 139 -21.50 15.35 -21.39
CA GLY A 139 -22.60 16.32 -21.30
C GLY A 139 -22.16 17.79 -21.16
N GLY A 140 -20.90 18.04 -20.79
CA GLY A 140 -20.31 19.37 -20.63
C GLY A 140 -19.75 20.01 -21.91
N LYS A 141 -19.72 19.29 -23.04
CA LYS A 141 -19.40 19.87 -24.36
C LYS A 141 -20.66 20.44 -25.01
N LYS A 142 -21.00 21.68 -24.70
CA LYS A 142 -21.91 22.53 -25.49
C LYS A 142 -21.23 23.85 -25.82
#